data_AF-A0A5B7DLC3-F1
#
_entry.id   AF-A0A5B7DLC3-F1
#
_cell.length_a   1.000
_cell.length_b   1.000
_cell.length_c   1.000
_cell.angle_alpha   90.00
_cell.angle_beta   90.00
_cell.angle_gamma   90.00
#
_symmetry.space_group_name_H-M   'P 1'
#
loop_
_entity.id
_entity.type
_entity.pdbx_description
1 polymer ?
#
loop_
_entity_poly.entity_id
_entity_poly.type
_entity_poly.pdbx_seq_one_letter_code
_entity_poly.pdbx_strand_id
1 'polypeptide(L)' 'MWCPDVEKMLDVVREKEYLYIWDPKNESYSKESLRKSKFDEIAATLQELFPSMQGVVGGRWRWTD' A
#
# COMPACT_ATOMS: atom_id res chain seq x y z
N MET A 1 16.54 -13.44 -3.39
CA MET A 1 16.71 -11.98 -3.58
C MET A 1 15.48 -11.49 -4.29
N TRP A 2 14.82 -10.44 -3.79
CA TRP A 2 13.62 -9.91 -4.44
C TRP A 2 14.05 -9.09 -5.66
N CYS A 3 13.14 -8.81 -6.60
CA CYS A 3 13.49 -7.93 -7.72
C CYS A 3 13.72 -6.50 -7.19
N PRO A 4 14.65 -5.73 -7.79
CA PRO A 4 15.01 -4.38 -7.32
C PRO A 4 13.82 -3.43 -7.18
N ASP A 5 12.82 -3.58 -8.04
CA ASP A 5 11.58 -2.79 -7.98
C ASP A 5 10.77 -3.09 -6.71
N VAL A 6 10.71 -4.36 -6.30
CA VAL A 6 9.99 -4.77 -5.09
C VAL A 6 10.74 -4.34 -3.83
N GLU A 7 12.07 -4.36 -3.83
CA GLU A 7 12.88 -3.83 -2.73
C GLU A 7 12.67 -2.32 -2.55
N LYS A 8 12.74 -1.55 -3.65
CA LYS A 8 12.43 -0.10 -3.61
C LYS A 8 10.99 0.17 -3.19
N MET A 9 10.04 -0.67 -3.60
CA MET A 9 8.64 -0.56 -3.21
C MET A 9 8.48 -0.70 -1.69
N LEU A 10 9.14 -1.68 -1.08
CA LEU A 10 9.12 -1.90 0.36
C LEU A 10 9.75 -0.74 1.13
N ASP A 11 10.82 -0.15 0.61
CA ASP A 11 11.44 1.04 1.22
C ASP A 11 10.48 2.22 1.21
N VAL A 12 9.77 2.49 0.11
CA VAL A 12 8.77 3.57 0.04
C VAL A 12 7.62 3.36 1.03
N VAL A 13 7.14 2.13 1.17
CA VAL A 13 6.07 1.78 2.13
C VAL A 13 6.57 1.92 3.58
N ARG A 14 7.83 1.59 3.84
CA ARG A 14 8.48 1.70 5.15
C ARG A 14 8.76 3.15 5.54
N GLU A 15 9.24 3.98 4.61
CA GLU A 15 9.62 5.38 4.85
C GLU A 15 8.41 6.29 5.06
N LYS A 16 7.32 6.10 4.30
CA LYS A 16 6.16 7.00 4.35
C LYS A 16 5.23 6.80 5.56
N GLU A 17 5.70 6.18 6.65
CA GLU A 17 4.94 5.89 7.88
C GLU A 17 3.60 5.16 7.67
N TYR A 18 3.35 4.57 6.49
CA TYR A 18 2.06 3.92 6.22
C TYR A 18 1.80 2.75 7.15
N LEU A 19 2.85 2.05 7.59
CA LEU A 19 2.78 0.98 8.60
C LEU A 19 2.19 1.44 9.93
N TYR A 20 2.25 2.74 10.27
CA TYR A 20 1.67 3.28 11.49
C TYR A 20 0.15 3.11 11.54
N ILE A 21 -0.55 3.22 10.40
CA ILE A 21 -2.00 2.99 10.28
C ILE A 21 -2.36 1.50 10.43
N TRP A 22 -1.39 0.60 10.22
CA TRP A 22 -1.53 -0.83 10.47
C TRP A 22 -1.08 -1.26 11.88
N ASP A 23 -0.63 -0.33 12.73
CA ASP A 23 -0.35 -0.63 14.14
C ASP A 23 -1.68 -0.80 14.90
N PRO A 24 -1.96 -1.97 15.51
CA PRO A 24 -3.17 -2.20 16.29
C PRO A 24 -3.37 -1.21 17.45
N LYS A 25 -2.30 -0.56 17.93
CA LYS A 25 -2.33 0.44 18.99
C LYS A 25 -2.69 1.84 18.48
N ASN A 26 -2.70 2.06 17.17
CA ASN A 26 -3.08 3.32 16.59
C ASN A 26 -4.61 3.46 16.57
N GLU A 27 -5.13 4.58 17.05
CA GLU A 27 -6.56 4.89 17.04
C GLU A 27 -7.18 4.77 15.63
N SER A 28 -6.39 5.12 14.61
CA SER A 28 -6.82 5.03 13.20
C SER A 28 -6.83 3.61 12.62
N TYR A 29 -6.26 2.62 13.30
CA TYR A 29 -6.33 1.20 12.89
C TYR A 29 -7.75 0.66 12.87
N SER A 30 -8.59 1.10 13.81
CA SER A 30 -10.00 0.72 13.90
C SER A 30 -10.87 1.34 12.79
N LYS A 31 -10.37 2.41 12.14
CA LYS A 31 -11.11 3.17 11.12
C LYS A 31 -10.82 2.59 9.74
N GLU A 32 -11.64 1.64 9.33
CA GLU A 32 -11.52 0.94 8.03
C GLU A 32 -11.42 1.89 6.83
N SER A 33 -12.21 2.97 6.83
CA SER A 33 -12.17 3.99 5.77
C SER A 33 -10.82 4.69 5.65
N LEU A 34 -10.15 4.97 6.77
CA LEU A 34 -8.81 5.58 6.78
C LEU A 34 -7.76 4.61 6.27
N ARG A 35 -7.82 3.33 6.67
CA ARG A 35 -6.91 2.29 6.17
C ARG A 35 -7.04 2.14 4.66
N LYS A 36 -8.28 2.10 4.15
CA LYS A 36 -8.54 2.00 2.72
C LYS A 36 -8.05 3.21 1.94
N SER A 37 -8.35 4.42 2.42
CA SER A 37 -7.86 5.66 1.80
C SER A 37 -6.34 5.72 1.76
N LYS A 38 -5.67 5.25 2.81
CA LYS A 38 -4.20 5.22 2.89
C LYS A 38 -3.60 4.16 1.99
N PHE A 39 -4.25 3.01 1.87
CA PHE A 39 -3.86 1.99 0.89
C PHE A 39 -3.97 2.51 -0.54
N ASP A 40 -5.05 3.19 -0.89
CA ASP A 40 -5.23 3.78 -2.22
C ASP A 40 -4.16 4.85 -2.51
N GLU A 41 -3.77 5.64 -1.51
CA GLU A 41 -2.68 6.63 -1.60
C GLU A 41 -1.31 5.97 -1.86
N ILE A 42 -1.01 4.87 -1.15
CA ILE A 42 0.19 4.05 -1.39
C ILE A 42 0.16 3.51 -2.81
N ALA A 43 -0.96 2.90 -3.18
CA ALA A 43 -1.11 2.24 -4.46
C ALA A 43 -0.92 3.23 -5.61
N ALA A 44 -1.46 4.44 -5.50
CA ALA A 44 -1.23 5.53 -6.46
C ALA A 44 0.24 5.96 -6.53
N THR A 45 0.88 6.17 -5.37
CA THR A 45 2.32 6.51 -5.30
C THR A 45 3.18 5.44 -5.96
N LEU A 46 2.85 4.17 -5.71
CA LEU A 46 3.55 3.02 -6.27
C LEU A 46 3.34 2.90 -7.79
N GLN A 47 2.16 3.21 -8.30
CA GLN A 47 1.91 3.26 -9.74
C GLN A 47 2.66 4.39 -10.44
N GLU A 48 2.85 5.53 -9.76
CA GLU A 48 3.62 6.65 -10.27
C GLU A 48 5.12 6.33 -10.33
N LEU A 49 5.66 5.74 -9.26
CA LEU A 49 7.08 5.39 -9.17
C LEU A 49 7.45 4.17 -10.02
N PHE A 50 6.51 3.24 -10.20
CA PHE A 50 6.71 2.00 -10.96
C PHE A 50 5.64 1.86 -12.05
N PRO A 51 5.94 2.32 -13.28
CA PRO A 51 5.03 2.19 -14.42
C PRO A 51 4.58 0.74 -14.69
N SER A 52 5.41 -0.25 -14.32
CA SER A 52 5.08 -1.68 -14.39
C SER A 52 3.90 -2.09 -13.51
N MET A 53 3.50 -1.28 -12.52
CA MET A 53 2.38 -1.52 -11.61
C MET A 53 1.07 -0.83 -12.02
N GLN A 54 1.05 -0.11 -13.15
CA GLN A 54 -0.15 0.58 -13.65
C GLN A 54 -1.35 -0.36 -13.93
N GLY A 55 -1.16 -1.69 -13.92
CA GLY A 55 -2.24 -2.69 -14.01
C GLY A 55 -2.61 -3.43 -12.71
N VAL A 56 -1.85 -3.26 -11.62
CA VAL A 56 -1.99 -4.07 -10.39
C VAL A 56 -3.09 -3.53 -9.45
N VAL A 57 -3.32 -2.21 -9.45
CA VAL A 57 -4.24 -1.52 -8.53
C VAL A 57 -5.68 -1.43 -9.08
N GLY A 58 -5.90 -1.77 -10.35
CA GLY A 58 -7.23 -1.76 -10.99
C GLY A 58 -7.91 -3.15 -11.05
N GLY A 59 -7.20 -4.22 -10.70
CA GLY A 59 -7.78 -5.55 -10.60
C GLY A 59 -8.73 -5.59 -9.40
N ARG A 60 -10.01 -5.87 -9.64
CA ARG A 60 -11.00 -6.14 -8.59
C ARG A 60 -10.48 -7.31 -7.73
N TRP A 61 -9.75 -7.02 -6.66
CA TRP A 61 -9.46 -7.98 -5.61
C TRP A 61 -10.79 -8.29 -4.92
N ARG A 62 -11.50 -9.26 -5.49
CA ARG A 62 -12.58 -9.96 -4.80
C ARG A 62 -11.91 -10.73 -3.67
N TRP A 63 -11.92 -10.15 -2.47
CA TRP A 63 -11.78 -10.94 -1.26
C TRP A 63 -13.05 -11.81 -1.16
N THR A 64 -12.92 -13.04 -1.65
CA THR A 64 -13.74 -14.21 -1.31
C THR A 64 -12.69 -15.20 -0.79
N ASP A 65 -12.67 -15.65 0.45
CA ASP A 65 -13.73 -15.98 1.40
C ASP A 65 -13.24 -15.68 2.83
#